data_AF-A0A2K1YYU5-F1
#
_entry.id   AF-A0A2K1YYU5-F1
#
_cell.length_a   1.000
_cell.length_b   1.000
_cell.length_c   1.000
_cell.angle_alpha   90.00
_cell.angle_beta   90.00
_cell.angle_gamma   90.00
#
_symmetry.space_group_name_H-M   'P 1'
#
loop_
_entity.id
_entity.type
_entity.pdbx_description
1 polymer ?
#
loop_
_entity_poly.entity_id
_entity_poly.type
_entity_poly.pdbx_seq_one_letter_code
_entity_poly.pdbx_strand_id
1 'polypeptide(L)'
;LFDAIVSHCVPIIMGDQIELPCKDEIDYSQFSIFFSINEAIQPDYMVNQLRQFPKDRWIKMWRHTPPMKEDAVDMLWKQVKHKLPGVQLAVHRNRRLEVPDWWRRRR
;
A
#
# COMPACT_ATOMS: atom_id res chain seq x y z
N LEU A 1 -6.61 7.90 2.68
CA LEU A 1 -6.31 7.25 1.37
C LEU A 1 -7.59 7.08 0.55
N PHE A 2 -8.60 6.37 1.06
CA PHE A 2 -9.87 6.19 0.35
C PHE A 2 -10.55 7.51 -0.03
N ASP A 3 -10.64 8.47 0.89
CA ASP A 3 -11.23 9.79 0.60
C ASP A 3 -10.52 10.51 -0.57
N ALA A 4 -9.19 10.39 -0.63
CA ALA A 4 -8.40 10.98 -1.71
C ALA A 4 -8.67 10.31 -3.06
N ILE A 5 -8.85 8.99 -3.08
CA ILE A 5 -9.17 8.23 -4.30
C ILE A 5 -10.58 8.58 -4.78
N VAL A 6 -11.57 8.56 -3.87
CA VAL A 6 -12.97 8.91 -4.17
C VAL A 6 -13.10 10.36 -4.64
N SER A 7 -12.29 11.27 -4.09
CA SER A 7 -12.27 12.68 -4.49
C SER A 7 -11.48 12.96 -5.78
N HIS A 8 -10.96 11.92 -6.47
CA HIS A 8 -10.06 12.08 -7.61
C HIS A 8 -8.85 12.98 -7.33
N CYS A 9 -8.24 12.83 -6.15
CA CYS A 9 -7.00 13.50 -5.76
C CYS A 9 -5.81 12.52 -5.84
N VAL A 10 -4.60 13.04 -6.04
CA VAL A 10 -3.35 12.26 -5.95
C VAL A 10 -3.03 12.04 -4.46
N PRO A 11 -3.09 10.81 -3.93
CA PRO A 11 -2.78 10.56 -2.53
C PRO A 11 -1.29 10.72 -2.23
N ILE A 12 -1.01 11.30 -1.06
CA ILE A 12 0.31 11.32 -0.44
C ILE A 12 0.31 10.28 0.68
N ILE A 13 1.23 9.32 0.63
CA ILE A 13 1.33 8.19 1.53
C ILE A 13 2.64 8.34 2.31
N MET A 14 2.56 8.33 3.64
CA MET A 14 3.73 8.44 4.52
C MET A 14 3.89 7.17 5.33
N GLY A 15 5.04 6.48 5.20
CA GLY A 15 5.36 5.33 6.03
C GLY A 15 6.23 4.29 5.32
N ASP A 16 7.17 3.70 6.06
CA ASP A 16 8.18 2.80 5.48
C ASP A 16 7.67 1.37 5.26
N GLN A 17 6.67 0.94 6.03
CA GLN A 17 6.12 -0.42 6.01
C GLN A 17 4.59 -0.40 6.01
N ILE A 18 4.01 0.25 5.00
CA ILE A 18 2.55 0.32 4.85
C ILE A 18 2.07 -0.75 3.86
N GLU A 19 1.16 -1.61 4.32
CA GLU A 19 0.39 -2.46 3.42
C GLU A 19 -0.80 -1.66 2.87
N LEU A 20 -0.80 -1.40 1.57
CA LEU A 20 -1.93 -0.75 0.92
C LEU A 20 -3.05 -1.76 0.61
N PRO A 21 -4.33 -1.36 0.72
CA PRO A 21 -5.46 -2.19 0.32
C PRO A 21 -5.33 -2.59 -1.14
N CYS A 22 -5.67 -3.83 -1.49
CA CYS A 22 -5.70 -4.26 -2.90
C CYS A 22 -4.42 -3.98 -3.72
N LYS A 23 -3.25 -3.92 -3.06
CA LYS A 23 -1.94 -3.68 -3.71
C LYS A 23 -1.58 -4.67 -4.82
N ASP A 24 -2.24 -5.83 -4.82
CA ASP A 24 -2.06 -6.88 -5.83
C ASP A 24 -2.80 -6.54 -7.14
N GLU A 25 -3.78 -5.64 -7.10
CA GLU A 25 -4.60 -5.23 -8.25
C GLU A 25 -4.34 -3.77 -8.65
N ILE A 26 -4.05 -2.92 -7.67
CA ILE A 26 -3.83 -1.49 -7.88
C ILE A 26 -2.35 -1.17 -7.67
N ASP A 27 -1.70 -0.71 -8.73
CA ASP A 27 -0.35 -0.13 -8.64
C ASP A 27 -0.41 1.33 -8.17
N TYR A 28 -0.34 1.51 -6.84
CA TYR A 28 -0.31 2.83 -6.22
C TYR A 28 0.86 3.69 -6.69
N SER A 29 1.98 3.11 -7.15
CA SER A 29 3.13 3.89 -7.63
C SER A 29 2.83 4.78 -8.84
N GLN A 30 1.77 4.46 -9.61
CA GLN A 30 1.36 5.25 -10.78
C GLN A 30 0.63 6.54 -10.43
N PHE A 31 -0.03 6.60 -9.27
CA PHE A 31 -0.92 7.70 -8.92
C PHE A 31 -0.78 8.20 -7.48
N SER A 32 0.17 7.68 -6.69
CA SER A 32 0.45 8.15 -5.32
C SER A 32 1.91 8.58 -5.12
N ILE A 33 2.12 9.56 -4.25
CA ILE A 33 3.45 10.03 -3.83
C ILE A 33 3.78 9.40 -2.49
N PHE A 34 4.98 8.82 -2.35
CA PHE A 34 5.43 8.16 -1.13
C PHE A 34 6.48 9.00 -0.41
N PHE A 35 6.39 9.05 0.91
CA PHE A 35 7.41 9.59 1.80
C PHE A 35 7.73 8.58 2.89
N SER A 36 9.02 8.45 3.20
CA SER A 36 9.45 7.71 4.39
C SER A 36 9.09 8.47 5.66
N ILE A 37 9.05 7.77 6.79
CA ILE A 37 8.79 8.41 8.10
C ILE A 37 9.87 9.44 8.41
N ASN A 38 11.14 9.11 8.11
CA ASN A 38 12.28 9.98 8.36
C ASN A 38 12.19 11.28 7.55
N GLU A 39 11.74 11.20 6.30
CA GLU A 39 11.50 12.38 5.45
C GLU A 39 10.33 13.22 5.93
N ALA A 40 9.25 12.57 6.43
CA ALA A 40 8.07 13.27 6.90
C ALA A 40 8.30 14.04 8.21
N ILE A 41 9.23 13.57 9.06
CA ILE A 41 9.61 14.23 10.32
C ILE A 41 10.47 15.48 10.06
N GLN A 42 11.20 15.53 8.94
CA GLN A 42 12.03 16.68 8.64
C GLN A 42 11.17 17.92 8.36
N PRO A 43 11.40 19.03 9.09
CA PRO A 43 10.65 20.26 8.87
C PRO A 43 10.85 20.74 7.44
N ASP A 44 9.77 21.23 6.84
CA ASP A 44 9.70 21.75 5.48
C ASP A 44 10.03 20.78 4.33
N TYR A 45 10.52 19.55 4.61
CA TYR A 45 10.95 18.61 3.56
C TYR A 45 9.80 18.26 2.61
N MET A 46 8.69 17.75 3.15
CA MET A 46 7.53 17.35 2.33
C MET A 46 6.96 18.52 1.52
N VAL A 47 6.81 19.69 2.16
CA VAL A 47 6.26 20.87 1.50
C VAL A 47 7.16 21.33 0.36
N ASN A 48 8.47 21.33 0.58
CA ASN A 48 9.45 21.68 -0.46
C ASN A 48 9.42 20.68 -1.62
N GLN A 49 9.33 19.38 -1.34
CA GLN A 49 9.22 18.35 -2.37
C GLN A 49 7.94 18.49 -3.20
N LEU A 50 6.80 18.75 -2.55
CA LEU A 50 5.52 18.96 -3.24
C LEU A 50 5.52 20.23 -4.09
N ARG A 51 6.17 21.31 -3.63
CA ARG A 51 6.32 22.56 -4.40
C ARG A 51 7.22 22.39 -5.62
N GLN A 52 8.26 21.57 -5.52
CA GLN A 52 9.17 21.25 -6.63
C GLN A 52 8.59 20.19 -7.57
N PHE A 53 7.44 19.61 -7.23
CA PHE A 53 6.86 18.53 -8.02
C PHE A 53 6.35 19.04 -9.38
N PRO A 54 6.78 18.43 -10.50
CA PRO A 54 6.43 18.93 -11.83
C PRO A 54 4.93 18.73 -12.12
N LYS A 55 4.28 19.79 -12.61
CA LYS A 55 2.85 19.82 -12.92
C LYS A 55 2.44 18.75 -13.94
N ASP A 56 3.28 18.49 -14.94
CA ASP A 56 3.00 17.48 -15.97
C ASP A 56 2.93 16.07 -15.38
N ARG A 57 3.83 15.77 -14.42
CA ARG A 57 3.82 14.50 -13.69
C ARG A 57 2.58 14.40 -12.82
N TRP A 58 2.20 15.49 -12.14
CA TRP A 58 0.97 15.54 -11.34
C TRP A 58 -0.28 15.25 -12.18
N ILE A 59 -0.41 15.89 -13.34
CA ILE A 59 -1.53 15.65 -14.27
C ILE A 59 -1.54 14.19 -14.74
N LYS A 60 -0.36 13.62 -15.03
CA LYS A 60 -0.25 12.20 -15.41
C LYS A 60 -0.73 11.28 -14.29
N MET A 61 -0.32 11.53 -13.05
CA MET A 61 -0.76 10.75 -11.88
C MET A 61 -2.27 10.90 -11.65
N TRP A 62 -2.78 12.13 -11.73
CA TRP A 62 -4.20 12.43 -11.58
C TRP A 62 -5.08 11.71 -12.62
N ARG A 63 -4.62 11.61 -13.88
CA ARG A 63 -5.32 10.85 -14.93
C ARG A 63 -5.25 9.34 -14.74
N HIS A 64 -4.22 8.83 -14.06
CA HIS A 64 -4.08 7.41 -13.75
C HIS A 64 -4.82 6.99 -12.48
N THR A 65 -5.43 7.93 -11.75
CA THR A 65 -6.28 7.59 -10.61
C THR A 65 -7.41 6.69 -11.10
N PRO A 66 -7.42 5.41 -10.68
CA PRO A 66 -8.41 4.47 -11.17
C PRO A 66 -9.80 4.94 -10.72
N PRO A 67 -10.77 5.08 -11.63
CA PRO A 67 -12.15 5.22 -11.20
C PRO A 67 -12.47 3.95 -10.40
N MET A 68 -13.01 4.10 -9.17
CA MET A 68 -13.54 2.95 -8.43
C MET A 68 -14.71 2.38 -9.23
N LYS A 69 -14.40 1.49 -10.17
CA LYS A 69 -15.36 0.84 -11.07
C LYS A 69 -15.81 -0.50 -10.53
N GLU A 70 -15.01 -1.12 -9.68
CA GLU A 70 -15.31 -2.41 -9.04
C GLU A 70 -15.83 -2.19 -7.62
N ASP A 71 -16.75 -3.05 -7.18
CA ASP A 71 -17.27 -3.04 -5.81
C ASP A 71 -16.11 -3.29 -4.83
N ALA A 72 -16.01 -2.47 -3.79
CA ALA A 72 -15.01 -2.60 -2.74
C ALA A 72 -15.05 -3.99 -2.08
N VAL A 73 -16.22 -4.62 -2.04
CA VAL A 73 -16.41 -5.98 -1.54
C VAL A 73 -15.69 -7.01 -2.41
N ASP A 74 -15.79 -6.89 -3.73
CA ASP A 74 -15.14 -7.81 -4.66
C ASP A 74 -13.61 -7.72 -4.56
N MET A 75 -13.09 -6.51 -4.49
CA MET A 75 -11.65 -6.26 -4.33
C MET A 75 -11.13 -6.84 -3.00
N LEU A 76 -11.91 -6.71 -1.92
CA LEU A 76 -11.57 -7.32 -0.64
C LEU A 76 -11.53 -8.86 -0.74
N TRP A 77 -12.53 -9.48 -1.38
CA TRP A 77 -12.57 -10.93 -1.55
C TRP A 77 -11.42 -11.46 -2.41
N LYS A 78 -11.03 -10.73 -3.47
CA LYS A 78 -9.84 -11.07 -4.27
C LYS A 78 -8.57 -11.00 -3.42
N GLN A 79 -8.41 -9.97 -2.60
CA GLN A 79 -7.27 -9.85 -1.67
C GLN A 79 -7.23 -10.99 -0.64
N VAL A 80 -8.39 -11.36 -0.07
CA VAL A 80 -8.50 -12.52 0.83
C VAL A 80 -8.09 -13.80 0.12
N LYS A 81 -8.62 -14.04 -1.09
CA LYS A 81 -8.30 -15.20 -1.92
C LYS A 81 -6.80 -15.29 -2.23
N HIS A 82 -6.14 -14.16 -2.50
CA HIS A 82 -4.71 -14.12 -2.80
C HIS A 82 -3.83 -14.41 -1.57
N LYS A 83 -4.21 -13.92 -0.38
CA LYS A 83 -3.46 -14.18 0.87
C LYS A 83 -3.70 -15.58 1.46
N LEU A 84 -4.83 -16.23 1.12
CA LEU A 84 -5.27 -17.49 1.71
C LEU A 84 -4.25 -18.65 1.59
N PRO A 85 -3.62 -18.91 0.42
CA PRO A 85 -2.66 -20.01 0.27
C PRO A 85 -1.42 -19.86 1.15
N GLY A 86 -0.93 -18.63 1.33
CA GLY A 86 0.21 -18.34 2.20
C GLY A 86 -0.09 -18.63 3.67
N VAL A 87 -1.29 -18.25 4.12
CA VAL A 87 -1.77 -18.57 5.48
C VAL A 87 -1.96 -20.07 5.66
N GLN A 88 -2.58 -20.76 4.71
CA GLN A 88 -2.74 -22.22 4.76
C GLN A 88 -1.38 -22.93 4.82
N LEU A 89 -0.41 -22.51 3.99
CA LEU A 89 0.95 -23.05 4.02
C LEU A 89 1.62 -22.82 5.38
N ALA A 90 1.47 -21.64 5.97
CA ALA A 90 1.98 -21.34 7.30
C ALA A 90 1.34 -22.22 8.38
N VAL A 91 0.02 -22.46 8.32
CA VAL A 91 -0.70 -23.36 9.22
C VAL A 91 -0.23 -24.81 9.05
N HIS A 92 -0.08 -25.29 7.81
CA HIS A 92 0.38 -26.65 7.52
C HIS A 92 1.84 -26.88 7.94
N ARG A 93 2.70 -25.86 7.86
CA ARG A 93 4.06 -25.93 8.42
C ARG A 93 4.02 -26.00 9.94
N ASN A 94 3.25 -25.13 10.58
CA ASN A 94 3.14 -25.10 12.04
C ASN A 94 2.59 -26.40 12.63
N ARG A 95 1.68 -27.08 11.92
CA ARG A 95 1.15 -28.41 12.31
C ARG A 95 2.14 -29.55 12.12
N ARG A 96 3.10 -29.44 11.20
CA ARG A 96 4.09 -30.48 10.89
C ARG A 96 5.34 -30.41 11.75
N LEU A 97 5.64 -29.23 12.31
CA LEU A 97 6.82 -29.04 13.15
C LEU A 97 6.48 -29.42 14.60
N GLU A 98 7.03 -30.52 15.11
CA GLU A 98 6.99 -30.87 16.55
C GLU A 98 7.82 -29.88 17.40
N VAL A 99 8.83 -29.25 16.78
CA VAL A 99 9.67 -28.21 17.39
C VAL A 99 9.32 -26.87 16.74
N PRO A 100 8.83 -25.86 17.49
CA PRO A 100 8.51 -24.56 16.93
C PRO A 100 9.76 -23.89 16.34
N ASP A 101 9.59 -23.26 15.19
CA ASP A 101 10.58 -22.44 14.49
C ASP A 101 11.44 -21.61 15.46
N TRP A 102 12.71 -22.00 15.64
CA TRP A 102 13.59 -21.42 16.66
C TRP A 102 13.85 -19.92 16.46
N TRP A 103 13.71 -19.44 15.22
CA TRP A 103 13.81 -18.02 14.82
C TRP A 103 12.61 -17.17 15.26
N ARG A 104 11.48 -17.76 15.71
CA ARG A 104 10.37 -16.99 16.30
C ARG A 104 10.61 -16.57 17.76
N ARG A 105 11.68 -17.04 18.42
CA ARG A 105 11.95 -16.72 19.83
C ARG A 105 12.66 -15.38 20.08
N ARG A 106 13.02 -14.63 19.04
CA ARG A 106 13.61 -13.29 19.20
C ARG A 106 12.59 -12.21 18.81
N ARG A 107 11.72 -11.87 19.74
CA ARG A 107 11.06 -10.57 19.85
C ARG A 107 10.93 -10.21 21.31
#